data_AF-A0A5C6RGB5-F1
#
_entry.id   AF-A0A5C6RGB5-F1
#
_cell.length_a   1.000
_cell.length_b   1.000
_cell.length_c   1.000
_cell.angle_alpha   90.00
_cell.angle_beta   90.00
_cell.angle_gamma   90.00
#
_symmetry.space_group_name_H-M   'P 1'
#
loop_
_entity.id
_entity.type
_entity.pdbx_description
1 polymer ?
#
loop_
_entity_poly.entity_id
_entity_poly.type
_entity_poly.pdbx_seq_one_letter_code
_entity_poly.pdbx_strand_id
1 'polypeptide(L)'
;MKSLIYRITLLAAAALAVFACTKDEIDVAALTDFPPGIVSIFPADNSKIVVGNFDVKAIFADGQASPLSEASIEIRDEFGNVLGGATKALSGTQDSLVIPGADFNAELLGAGFYTLEVAVTDAKGQSTNRSTTFEISLLPFAANHNEMFIAGAFNGWGADVMELVADHTWEIRGVDLQGEAWKFKNCFDWCDEDWGDADCNGFMESNMGPNGNGDTACGFSGEVNITFNDETLEYTVRPAVDLASNVSGLYLLGSFNNFSGSEFSFSLTEDNTWVLAEVELQPGDEFKFAEMPNFMGKNFGDDNGDGVAEEFGGNVMFNGDAGVYKVTFNDASLAYELEFLREPFNIESVGIIGSATPGGWDTDTDMRDNGDGTYSILVGLLDGEVKFRANNDWAINWGSLDFPSGTGTQDGDNIPVTFGLYNITFNALTGEYSFEEASVGLIGSATPGGWDADTDMAPDANDPSVQTLTVELIDGEAKFRLNDDWGVNWGALDFPAGTGIQDGANIPVAAGTYTVTFNVLTGAYSFD
;
A
#
# COMPACT_ATOMS: atom_id res chain seq x y z
N MET A 1 -97.60 25.43 2.27
CA MET A 1 -96.64 24.46 1.68
C MET A 1 -95.30 24.73 2.33
N LYS A 2 -94.71 23.85 3.13
CA LYS A 2 -94.78 22.38 3.27
C LYS A 2 -94.57 22.12 4.78
N SER A 3 -95.36 21.36 5.56
CA SER A 3 -95.93 20.02 5.33
C SER A 3 -94.92 19.05 4.74
N LEU A 4 -93.83 18.79 5.47
CA LEU A 4 -93.10 17.52 5.49
C LEU A 4 -91.99 17.66 6.54
N ILE A 5 -91.78 16.64 7.37
CA ILE A 5 -90.55 16.44 8.17
C ILE A 5 -90.41 17.35 9.40
N TYR A 6 -91.29 17.16 10.40
CA TYR A 6 -90.97 17.50 11.81
C TYR A 6 -91.82 16.66 12.78
N ARG A 7 -91.88 15.34 12.50
CA ARG A 7 -92.43 14.30 13.39
C ARG A 7 -91.44 13.16 13.60
N ILE A 8 -90.15 13.47 13.60
CA ILE A 8 -89.07 12.54 13.95
C ILE A 8 -88.02 13.31 14.73
N THR A 9 -88.34 13.67 15.97
CA THR A 9 -87.36 14.18 16.94
C THR A 9 -88.00 14.09 18.33
N LEU A 10 -87.29 13.45 19.25
CA LEU A 10 -87.66 13.11 20.64
C LEU A 10 -88.46 11.81 20.86
N LEU A 11 -87.96 10.70 20.31
CA LEU A 11 -87.67 9.52 21.14
C LEU A 11 -86.17 9.21 20.96
N ALA A 12 -85.36 10.07 21.58
CA ALA A 12 -83.91 9.93 21.66
C ALA A 12 -83.58 9.49 23.09
N ALA A 13 -83.57 8.17 23.33
CA ALA A 13 -82.74 7.49 24.32
C ALA A 13 -83.12 6.00 24.34
N ALA A 14 -82.10 5.14 24.21
CA ALA A 14 -82.09 3.71 24.48
C ALA A 14 -82.75 2.75 23.47
N ALA A 15 -82.02 2.43 22.40
CA ALA A 15 -81.82 1.04 21.97
C ALA A 15 -80.62 1.00 21.00
N LEU A 16 -79.50 0.54 21.54
CA LEU A 16 -78.17 0.45 20.92
C LEU A 16 -78.18 -0.36 19.62
N ALA A 17 -77.45 0.14 18.63
CA ALA A 17 -77.11 -0.54 17.38
C ALA A 17 -76.15 -1.70 17.63
N VAL A 18 -76.45 -2.89 17.11
CA VAL A 18 -75.47 -3.96 16.88
C VAL A 18 -75.82 -4.70 15.58
N PHE A 19 -75.18 -4.30 14.49
CA PHE A 19 -74.83 -5.20 13.39
C PHE A 19 -73.35 -4.96 13.11
N ALA A 20 -72.52 -5.70 13.83
CA ALA A 20 -71.09 -5.77 13.59
C ALA A 20 -70.84 -6.60 12.32
N CYS A 21 -70.13 -6.03 11.34
CA CYS A 21 -69.34 -6.84 10.42
C CYS A 21 -68.30 -7.58 11.27
N THR A 22 -68.34 -8.92 11.25
CA THR A 22 -67.26 -9.73 11.81
C THR A 22 -66.03 -9.51 10.94
N LYS A 23 -65.04 -8.84 11.52
CA LYS A 23 -63.68 -8.80 10.99
C LYS A 23 -63.19 -10.24 11.03
N ASP A 24 -62.83 -10.84 9.90
CA ASP A 24 -62.11 -12.13 9.91
C ASP A 24 -60.90 -11.93 10.82
N GLU A 25 -60.89 -12.62 11.96
CA GLU A 25 -59.74 -12.62 12.85
C GLU A 25 -58.60 -13.27 12.06
N ILE A 26 -57.55 -12.50 11.82
CA ILE A 26 -56.29 -13.02 11.32
C ILE A 26 -55.83 -14.05 12.35
N ASP A 27 -55.80 -15.33 11.98
CA ASP A 27 -55.27 -16.39 12.81
C ASP A 27 -53.75 -16.21 12.91
N VAL A 28 -53.34 -15.41 13.89
CA VAL A 28 -51.94 -15.10 14.15
C VAL A 28 -51.17 -16.38 14.48
N ALA A 29 -51.82 -17.38 15.10
CA ALA A 29 -51.18 -18.65 15.42
C ALA A 29 -50.87 -19.47 14.16
N ALA A 30 -51.76 -19.45 13.16
CA ALA A 30 -51.50 -20.08 11.85
C ALA A 30 -50.47 -19.30 10.99
N LEU A 31 -50.28 -18.00 11.23
CA LEU A 31 -49.28 -17.19 10.52
C LEU A 31 -47.89 -17.20 11.16
N THR A 32 -47.74 -17.80 12.35
CA THR A 32 -46.46 -17.95 13.07
C THR A 32 -46.04 -19.41 13.24
N ASP A 33 -46.74 -20.33 12.58
CA ASP A 33 -46.53 -21.77 12.62
C ASP A 33 -45.60 -22.16 11.47
N PHE A 34 -44.33 -22.41 11.78
CA PHE A 34 -43.31 -22.76 10.79
C PHE A 34 -42.79 -24.17 11.09
N PRO A 35 -42.22 -24.86 10.08
CA PRO A 35 -41.49 -26.09 10.33
C PRO A 35 -40.32 -25.87 11.31
N PRO A 36 -39.97 -26.89 12.11
CA PRO A 36 -38.87 -26.80 13.06
C PRO A 36 -37.53 -26.50 12.36
N GLY A 37 -36.70 -25.68 12.99
CA GLY A 37 -35.37 -25.31 12.51
C GLY A 37 -34.27 -26.23 13.04
N ILE A 38 -33.28 -26.51 12.20
CA ILE A 38 -32.01 -27.12 12.61
C ILE A 38 -31.04 -25.97 12.88
N VAL A 39 -30.67 -25.79 14.16
CA VAL A 39 -29.84 -24.68 14.63
C VAL A 39 -28.37 -24.94 14.37
N SER A 40 -27.90 -26.16 14.64
CA SER A 40 -26.53 -26.57 14.37
C SER A 40 -26.43 -28.09 14.22
N ILE A 41 -25.41 -28.53 13.48
CA ILE A 41 -25.03 -29.94 13.31
C ILE A 41 -23.52 -30.04 13.53
N PHE A 42 -23.07 -31.08 14.22
CA PHE A 42 -21.68 -31.46 14.36
C PHE A 42 -21.51 -32.95 13.99
N PRO A 43 -20.51 -33.32 13.17
CA PRO A 43 -19.68 -32.43 12.34
C PRO A 43 -20.49 -31.47 11.46
N ALA A 44 -19.95 -30.29 11.19
CA ALA A 44 -20.65 -29.25 10.44
C ALA A 44 -20.61 -29.51 8.93
N ASP A 45 -21.39 -28.74 8.19
CA ASP A 45 -21.48 -28.88 6.75
C ASP A 45 -20.20 -28.46 6.05
N ASN A 46 -19.63 -29.36 5.26
CA ASN A 46 -18.34 -29.28 4.60
C ASN A 46 -17.14 -29.10 5.56
N SER A 47 -17.26 -29.47 6.83
CA SER A 47 -16.14 -29.44 7.79
C SER A 47 -15.22 -30.66 7.64
N LYS A 48 -13.97 -30.54 8.11
CA LYS A 48 -13.08 -31.69 8.33
C LYS A 48 -12.85 -31.93 9.82
N ILE A 49 -12.92 -33.19 10.23
CA ILE A 49 -12.57 -33.62 11.58
C ILE A 49 -11.36 -34.56 11.55
N VAL A 50 -10.61 -34.64 12.64
CA VAL A 50 -9.46 -35.55 12.74
C VAL A 50 -9.93 -37.00 12.89
N VAL A 51 -9.20 -37.93 12.27
CA VAL A 51 -9.39 -39.37 12.51
C VAL A 51 -9.33 -39.69 14.01
N GLY A 52 -10.37 -40.34 14.53
CA GLY A 52 -10.48 -40.62 15.96
C GLY A 52 -11.92 -40.77 16.43
N ASN A 53 -12.11 -40.67 17.74
CA ASN A 53 -13.43 -40.75 18.35
C ASN A 53 -14.12 -39.38 18.31
N PHE A 54 -15.39 -39.34 17.90
CA PHE A 54 -16.20 -38.13 17.91
C PHE A 54 -17.68 -38.49 18.07
N ASP A 55 -18.46 -37.58 18.66
CA ASP A 55 -19.91 -37.71 18.75
C ASP A 55 -20.56 -36.96 17.58
N VAL A 56 -21.74 -37.40 17.14
CA VAL A 56 -22.59 -36.62 16.23
C VAL A 56 -23.65 -35.91 17.05
N LYS A 57 -23.88 -34.61 16.79
CA LYS A 57 -24.86 -33.82 17.54
C LYS A 57 -25.63 -32.89 16.63
N ALA A 58 -26.94 -32.74 16.87
CA ALA A 58 -27.72 -31.66 16.28
C ALA A 58 -28.59 -30.96 17.32
N ILE A 59 -28.74 -29.65 17.18
CA ILE A 59 -29.61 -28.81 18.01
C ILE A 59 -30.77 -28.33 17.15
N PHE A 60 -31.98 -28.40 17.69
CA PHE A 60 -33.21 -28.06 17.00
C PHE A 60 -33.97 -26.99 17.78
N ALA A 61 -34.72 -26.15 17.08
CA ALA A 61 -35.58 -25.15 17.69
C ALA A 61 -36.89 -24.96 16.92
N ASP A 62 -37.96 -24.61 17.61
CA ASP A 62 -39.27 -24.30 17.01
C ASP A 62 -40.05 -23.31 17.89
N GLY A 63 -41.20 -22.82 17.41
CA GLY A 63 -42.10 -21.93 18.11
C GLY A 63 -42.97 -22.63 19.15
N GLN A 64 -43.51 -21.86 20.11
CA GLN A 64 -44.43 -22.37 21.14
C GLN A 64 -45.76 -22.87 20.55
N ALA A 65 -46.11 -22.43 19.33
CA ALA A 65 -47.32 -22.86 18.64
C ALA A 65 -47.22 -24.30 18.09
N SER A 66 -46.00 -24.77 17.83
CA SER A 66 -45.62 -26.07 17.25
C SER A 66 -44.34 -26.57 17.94
N PRO A 67 -44.39 -26.98 19.22
CA PRO A 67 -43.18 -27.44 19.89
C PRO A 67 -42.62 -28.70 19.21
N LEU A 68 -41.32 -28.93 19.42
CA LEU A 68 -40.58 -30.07 18.87
C LEU A 68 -41.23 -31.40 19.32
N SER A 69 -41.19 -32.41 18.44
CA SER A 69 -41.76 -33.73 18.69
C SER A 69 -40.72 -34.85 18.57
N GLU A 70 -40.00 -34.92 17.46
CA GLU A 70 -39.04 -36.00 17.19
C GLU A 70 -37.94 -35.52 16.24
N ALA A 71 -36.74 -36.07 16.39
CA ALA A 71 -35.69 -35.94 15.40
C ALA A 71 -34.95 -37.27 15.18
N SER A 72 -34.36 -37.41 14.00
CA SER A 72 -33.46 -38.50 13.65
C SER A 72 -32.20 -37.99 12.97
N ILE A 73 -31.08 -38.65 13.24
CA ILE A 73 -29.81 -38.46 12.52
C ILE A 73 -29.32 -39.82 12.05
N GLU A 74 -28.81 -39.88 10.82
CA GLU A 74 -28.18 -41.07 10.26
C GLU A 74 -26.83 -40.69 9.62
N ILE A 75 -25.80 -41.51 9.85
CA ILE A 75 -24.44 -41.34 9.37
C ILE A 75 -24.20 -42.34 8.24
N ARG A 76 -23.71 -41.86 7.10
CA ARG A 76 -23.42 -42.68 5.92
C ARG A 76 -21.98 -42.51 5.45
N ASP A 77 -21.40 -43.58 4.91
CA ASP A 77 -20.13 -43.51 4.18
C ASP A 77 -20.31 -42.92 2.77
N GLU A 78 -19.19 -42.72 2.06
CA GLU A 78 -19.17 -42.23 0.66
C GLU A 78 -19.95 -43.12 -0.33
N PHE A 79 -20.22 -44.38 0.01
CA PHE A 79 -21.00 -45.32 -0.80
C PHE A 79 -22.48 -45.33 -0.44
N GLY A 80 -22.90 -44.52 0.55
CA GLY A 80 -24.25 -44.43 1.04
C GLY A 80 -24.65 -45.54 2.03
N ASN A 81 -23.71 -46.35 2.53
CA ASN A 81 -24.01 -47.35 3.55
C ASN A 81 -24.22 -46.66 4.90
N VAL A 82 -25.25 -47.09 5.63
CA VAL A 82 -25.53 -46.58 6.98
C VAL A 82 -24.53 -47.16 7.97
N LEU A 83 -23.79 -46.27 8.64
CA LEU A 83 -22.78 -46.61 9.65
C LEU A 83 -23.37 -46.58 11.06
N GLY A 84 -24.33 -45.69 11.29
CA GLY A 84 -25.02 -45.52 12.56
C GLY A 84 -26.13 -44.48 12.46
N GLY A 85 -26.97 -44.40 13.48
CA GLY A 85 -28.06 -43.44 13.52
C GLY A 85 -28.87 -43.56 14.81
N ALA A 86 -29.64 -42.52 15.12
CA ALA A 86 -30.53 -42.52 16.26
C ALA A 86 -31.78 -41.68 15.99
N THR A 87 -32.87 -42.03 16.69
CA THR A 87 -34.12 -41.28 16.73
C THR A 87 -34.44 -40.95 18.19
N LYS A 88 -34.83 -39.72 18.47
CA LYS A 88 -35.14 -39.24 19.82
C LYS A 88 -36.42 -38.42 19.81
N ALA A 89 -37.31 -38.71 20.75
CA ALA A 89 -38.42 -37.80 21.08
C ALA A 89 -37.85 -36.50 21.67
N LEU A 90 -38.25 -35.37 21.09
CA LEU A 90 -37.86 -34.04 21.52
C LEU A 90 -38.98 -33.37 22.31
N SER A 91 -38.67 -32.32 23.05
CA SER A 91 -39.68 -31.57 23.80
C SER A 91 -39.40 -30.07 23.88
N GLY A 92 -40.47 -29.29 24.02
CA GLY A 92 -40.38 -27.83 24.16
C GLY A 92 -40.00 -27.14 22.84
N THR A 93 -39.46 -25.93 22.95
CA THR A 93 -39.08 -25.11 21.78
C THR A 93 -37.61 -25.23 21.41
N GLN A 94 -36.80 -25.95 22.19
CA GLN A 94 -35.40 -26.22 21.88
C GLN A 94 -34.96 -27.52 22.56
N ASP A 95 -34.34 -28.41 21.80
CA ASP A 95 -33.80 -29.69 22.28
C ASP A 95 -32.65 -30.13 21.36
N SER A 96 -31.98 -31.23 21.68
CA SER A 96 -30.86 -31.77 20.89
C SER A 96 -30.86 -33.30 20.84
N LEU A 97 -30.25 -33.84 19.78
CA LEU A 97 -29.95 -35.26 19.63
C LEU A 97 -28.43 -35.44 19.57
N VAL A 98 -27.90 -36.40 20.34
CA VAL A 98 -26.47 -36.77 20.35
C VAL A 98 -26.36 -38.26 20.11
N ILE A 99 -25.50 -38.66 19.19
CA ILE A 99 -25.08 -40.04 18.94
C ILE A 99 -23.65 -40.16 19.42
N PRO A 100 -23.38 -40.84 20.55
CA PRO A 100 -22.03 -41.10 21.01
C PRO A 100 -21.19 -41.84 19.95
N GLY A 101 -19.92 -41.47 19.81
CA GLY A 101 -18.98 -42.08 18.85
C GLY A 101 -18.87 -43.60 18.95
N ALA A 102 -18.99 -44.12 20.17
CA ALA A 102 -18.99 -45.54 20.46
C ALA A 102 -20.15 -46.31 19.79
N ASP A 103 -21.30 -45.67 19.56
CA ASP A 103 -22.50 -46.31 19.02
C ASP A 103 -22.39 -46.59 17.51
N PHE A 104 -21.47 -45.91 16.81
CA PHE A 104 -21.18 -46.11 15.39
C PHE A 104 -19.70 -46.45 15.11
N ASN A 105 -18.93 -46.76 16.15
CA ASN A 105 -17.49 -47.08 16.09
C ASN A 105 -16.65 -45.98 15.40
N ALA A 106 -16.85 -44.72 15.79
CA ALA A 106 -16.14 -43.56 15.24
C ALA A 106 -14.62 -43.77 15.10
N GLU A 107 -13.97 -44.35 16.13
CA GLU A 107 -12.52 -44.63 16.15
C GLU A 107 -12.02 -45.55 15.01
N LEU A 108 -12.91 -46.33 14.38
CA LEU A 108 -12.56 -47.25 13.30
C LEU A 108 -12.85 -46.68 11.91
N LEU A 109 -13.44 -45.48 11.84
CA LEU A 109 -13.69 -44.82 10.56
C LEU A 109 -12.36 -44.32 9.97
N GLY A 110 -12.14 -44.62 8.69
CA GLY A 110 -10.96 -44.16 7.96
C GLY A 110 -11.09 -42.71 7.52
N ALA A 111 -10.01 -42.15 6.98
CA ALA A 111 -10.10 -40.86 6.30
C ALA A 111 -10.98 -40.99 5.04
N GLY A 112 -11.81 -39.98 4.78
CA GLY A 112 -12.77 -40.00 3.67
C GLY A 112 -13.99 -39.12 3.92
N PHE A 113 -14.91 -39.10 2.94
CA PHE A 113 -16.14 -38.32 3.02
C PHE A 113 -17.29 -39.12 3.62
N TYR A 114 -18.10 -38.44 4.43
CA TYR A 114 -19.24 -38.97 5.13
C TYR A 114 -20.41 -38.01 5.04
N THR A 115 -21.62 -38.54 5.15
CA THR A 115 -22.87 -37.76 5.08
C THR A 115 -23.67 -37.93 6.36
N LEU A 116 -24.24 -36.85 6.89
CA LEU A 116 -25.27 -36.88 7.91
C LEU A 116 -26.62 -36.52 7.29
N GLU A 117 -27.60 -37.39 7.47
CA GLU A 117 -29.00 -37.16 7.12
C GLU A 117 -29.75 -36.80 8.41
N VAL A 118 -30.15 -35.54 8.54
CA VAL A 118 -30.80 -34.99 9.74
C VAL A 118 -32.25 -34.65 9.43
N ALA A 119 -33.19 -35.15 10.22
CA ALA A 119 -34.61 -34.86 10.12
C ALA A 119 -35.18 -34.43 11.47
N VAL A 120 -36.06 -33.44 11.50
CA VAL A 120 -36.78 -33.00 12.69
C VAL A 120 -38.24 -32.73 12.37
N THR A 121 -39.14 -33.11 13.28
CA THR A 121 -40.59 -32.96 13.17
C THR A 121 -41.17 -32.32 14.43
N ASP A 122 -42.17 -31.46 14.27
CA ASP A 122 -42.90 -30.80 15.36
C ASP A 122 -44.16 -31.57 15.80
N ALA A 123 -44.85 -31.08 16.81
CA ALA A 123 -46.08 -31.68 17.34
C ALA A 123 -47.29 -31.62 16.39
N LYS A 124 -47.20 -30.82 15.31
CA LYS A 124 -48.24 -30.70 14.27
C LYS A 124 -47.91 -31.50 13.01
N GLY A 125 -46.73 -32.14 12.97
CA GLY A 125 -46.27 -32.97 11.85
C GLY A 125 -45.55 -32.19 10.75
N GLN A 126 -45.18 -30.92 10.96
CA GLN A 126 -44.29 -30.21 10.04
C GLN A 126 -42.87 -30.71 10.24
N SER A 127 -42.09 -30.81 9.16
CA SER A 127 -40.75 -31.37 9.20
C SER A 127 -39.75 -30.59 8.37
N THR A 128 -38.48 -30.66 8.80
CA THR A 128 -37.31 -30.14 8.10
C THR A 128 -36.28 -31.25 8.00
N ASN A 129 -35.74 -31.46 6.80
CA ASN A 129 -34.68 -32.42 6.53
C ASN A 129 -33.46 -31.69 5.97
N ARG A 130 -32.26 -32.12 6.35
CA ARG A 130 -30.99 -31.61 5.85
C ARG A 130 -29.99 -32.75 5.69
N SER A 131 -29.44 -32.86 4.48
CA SER A 131 -28.25 -33.66 4.21
C SER A 131 -27.04 -32.75 4.30
N THR A 132 -26.02 -33.17 5.04
CA THR A 132 -24.77 -32.44 5.21
C THR A 132 -23.58 -33.38 5.05
N THR A 133 -22.47 -32.89 4.50
CA THR A 133 -21.25 -33.69 4.29
C THR A 133 -20.12 -33.24 5.18
N PHE A 134 -19.25 -34.16 5.60
CA PHE A 134 -18.00 -33.85 6.30
C PHE A 134 -16.90 -34.81 5.87
N GLU A 135 -15.65 -34.44 6.12
CA GLU A 135 -14.48 -35.28 5.85
C GLU A 135 -13.82 -35.70 7.16
N ILE A 136 -13.47 -36.98 7.28
CA ILE A 136 -12.49 -37.41 8.28
C ILE A 136 -11.11 -37.27 7.62
N SER A 137 -10.26 -36.43 8.20
CA SER A 137 -8.96 -36.08 7.67
C SER A 137 -7.81 -36.68 8.49
N LEU A 138 -6.65 -36.77 7.86
CA LEU A 138 -5.37 -37.12 8.51
C LEU A 138 -4.62 -35.88 9.04
N LEU A 139 -5.22 -34.70 8.96
CA LEU A 139 -4.69 -33.48 9.56
C LEU A 139 -4.50 -33.66 11.08
N PRO A 140 -3.52 -32.95 11.68
CA PRO A 140 -3.27 -33.03 13.12
C PRO A 140 -4.40 -32.44 13.97
N PHE A 141 -5.22 -31.56 13.39
CA PHE A 141 -6.35 -30.88 14.01
C PHE A 141 -7.53 -30.75 13.04
N ALA A 142 -8.72 -30.45 13.55
CA ALA A 142 -9.87 -30.14 12.69
C ALA A 142 -9.59 -28.87 11.87
N ALA A 143 -10.14 -28.76 10.66
CA ALA A 143 -9.96 -27.60 9.78
C ALA A 143 -11.05 -27.57 8.72
N ASN A 144 -11.28 -26.42 8.08
CA ASN A 144 -12.14 -26.33 6.90
C ASN A 144 -11.34 -26.55 5.61
N HIS A 145 -10.05 -26.21 5.62
CA HIS A 145 -9.17 -26.33 4.45
C HIS A 145 -8.02 -27.32 4.68
N ASN A 146 -7.37 -27.77 3.60
CA ASN A 146 -6.23 -28.68 3.66
C ASN A 146 -4.90 -27.94 3.90
N GLU A 147 -4.83 -26.70 3.43
CA GLU A 147 -3.65 -25.85 3.46
C GLU A 147 -4.13 -24.40 3.61
N MET A 148 -3.28 -23.56 4.18
CA MET A 148 -3.51 -22.13 4.32
C MET A 148 -2.21 -21.40 4.04
N PHE A 149 -2.31 -20.24 3.39
CA PHE A 149 -1.17 -19.43 3.00
C PHE A 149 -1.45 -17.97 3.31
N ILE A 150 -0.38 -17.20 3.54
CA ILE A 150 -0.44 -15.74 3.57
C ILE A 150 0.24 -15.16 2.32
N ALA A 151 -0.34 -14.07 1.81
CA ALA A 151 0.15 -13.36 0.63
C ALA A 151 0.08 -11.85 0.87
N GLY A 152 1.12 -11.11 0.50
CA GLY A 152 1.15 -9.66 0.62
C GLY A 152 2.36 -9.05 -0.07
N ALA A 153 2.55 -7.74 0.02
CA ALA A 153 3.69 -7.08 -0.62
C ALA A 153 5.05 -7.68 -0.20
N PHE A 154 5.18 -8.07 1.07
CA PHE A 154 6.40 -8.64 1.66
C PHE A 154 6.88 -9.93 1.00
N ASN A 155 6.01 -10.68 0.33
CA ASN A 155 6.36 -11.88 -0.45
C ASN A 155 5.97 -11.78 -1.93
N GLY A 156 5.74 -10.56 -2.43
CA GLY A 156 5.36 -10.32 -3.82
C GLY A 156 3.99 -10.92 -4.19
N TRP A 157 3.05 -10.96 -3.25
CA TRP A 157 1.75 -11.64 -3.36
C TRP A 157 1.88 -13.16 -3.63
N GLY A 158 2.95 -13.75 -3.07
CA GLY A 158 3.29 -15.17 -3.11
C GLY A 158 2.39 -16.03 -2.21
N ALA A 159 2.90 -17.16 -1.72
CA ALA A 159 2.13 -18.13 -0.95
C ALA A 159 2.99 -18.75 0.16
N ASP A 160 3.22 -17.98 1.23
CA ASP A 160 3.94 -18.49 2.39
C ASP A 160 3.01 -19.39 3.21
N VAL A 161 3.47 -20.60 3.52
CA VAL A 161 2.67 -21.65 4.14
C VAL A 161 2.41 -21.35 5.61
N MET A 162 1.16 -21.53 6.05
CA MET A 162 0.78 -21.53 7.46
C MET A 162 0.68 -22.97 8.00
N GLU A 163 1.03 -23.17 9.27
CA GLU A 163 0.94 -24.44 9.98
C GLU A 163 -0.36 -24.56 10.76
N LEU A 164 -1.05 -25.70 10.69
CA LEU A 164 -2.25 -25.96 11.51
C LEU A 164 -1.81 -26.35 12.93
N VAL A 165 -2.02 -25.45 13.91
CA VAL A 165 -1.48 -25.57 15.27
C VAL A 165 -2.53 -25.90 16.35
N ALA A 166 -3.81 -25.74 16.03
CA ALA A 166 -4.94 -26.17 16.85
C ALA A 166 -6.18 -26.37 15.95
N ASP A 167 -7.30 -26.83 16.52
CA ASP A 167 -8.56 -26.94 15.77
C ASP A 167 -8.89 -25.60 15.11
N HIS A 168 -9.05 -25.66 13.78
CA HIS A 168 -9.33 -24.55 12.88
C HIS A 168 -8.29 -23.44 12.85
N THR A 169 -7.16 -23.55 13.57
CA THR A 169 -6.22 -22.43 13.78
C THR A 169 -4.91 -22.64 13.06
N TRP A 170 -4.67 -21.81 12.05
CA TRP A 170 -3.45 -21.73 11.25
C TRP A 170 -2.51 -20.67 11.81
N GLU A 171 -1.21 -20.92 11.85
CA GLU A 171 -0.20 -20.00 12.34
C GLU A 171 0.96 -19.85 11.34
N ILE A 172 1.46 -18.63 11.18
CA ILE A 172 2.77 -18.35 10.59
C ILE A 172 3.56 -17.44 11.53
N ARG A 173 4.88 -17.62 11.55
CA ARG A 173 5.78 -16.91 12.46
C ARG A 173 6.87 -16.18 11.68
N GLY A 174 7.32 -15.05 12.20
CA GLY A 174 8.46 -14.32 11.64
C GLY A 174 8.17 -13.63 10.31
N VAL A 175 6.95 -13.13 10.11
CA VAL A 175 6.57 -12.41 8.88
C VAL A 175 6.80 -10.93 9.09
N ASP A 176 7.66 -10.29 8.29
CA ASP A 176 7.78 -8.82 8.29
C ASP A 176 6.72 -8.21 7.36
N LEU A 177 5.67 -7.64 7.95
CA LEU A 177 4.53 -7.09 7.18
C LEU A 177 4.84 -5.77 6.49
N GLN A 178 5.93 -5.07 6.86
CA GLN A 178 6.36 -3.81 6.22
C GLN A 178 5.32 -2.67 6.22
N GLY A 179 4.22 -2.78 6.97
CA GLY A 179 3.12 -1.80 6.94
C GLY A 179 2.18 -1.94 5.73
N GLU A 180 2.38 -2.96 4.90
CA GLU A 180 1.71 -3.13 3.61
C GLU A 180 0.47 -4.04 3.70
N ALA A 181 -0.31 -4.08 2.62
CA ALA A 181 -1.54 -4.88 2.54
C ALA A 181 -1.26 -6.38 2.34
N TRP A 182 -2.14 -7.23 2.88
CA TRP A 182 -2.00 -8.70 2.85
C TRP A 182 -3.34 -9.44 2.94
N LYS A 183 -3.35 -10.75 2.65
CA LYS A 183 -4.51 -11.66 2.65
C LYS A 183 -4.13 -13.08 3.07
N PHE A 184 -5.13 -13.86 3.47
CA PHE A 184 -5.02 -15.32 3.53
C PHE A 184 -5.63 -15.97 2.30
N LYS A 185 -5.17 -17.17 1.95
CA LYS A 185 -5.74 -17.98 0.87
C LYS A 185 -5.56 -19.47 1.17
N ASN A 186 -6.49 -20.29 0.70
CA ASN A 186 -6.46 -21.73 0.93
C ASN A 186 -5.82 -22.54 -0.20
N CYS A 187 -5.25 -21.87 -1.21
CA CYS A 187 -4.46 -22.52 -2.24
C CYS A 187 -3.38 -21.60 -2.83
N PHE A 188 -2.38 -22.21 -3.45
CA PHE A 188 -1.15 -21.55 -3.87
C PHE A 188 -1.37 -20.42 -4.90
N ASP A 189 -2.16 -20.67 -5.94
CA ASP A 189 -2.34 -19.78 -7.11
C ASP A 189 -3.72 -19.08 -7.15
N TRP A 190 -4.24 -18.61 -6.00
CA TRP A 190 -5.52 -17.86 -5.93
C TRP A 190 -6.70 -18.57 -6.62
N CYS A 191 -6.68 -19.89 -6.57
CA CYS A 191 -7.53 -20.80 -7.33
C CYS A 191 -8.88 -21.10 -6.66
N ASP A 192 -9.07 -20.69 -5.41
CA ASP A 192 -10.24 -21.01 -4.61
C ASP A 192 -10.62 -19.82 -3.70
N GLU A 193 -10.56 -19.98 -2.37
CA GLU A 193 -11.02 -18.97 -1.42
C GLU A 193 -9.85 -18.14 -0.88
N ASP A 194 -10.07 -16.85 -0.77
CA ASP A 194 -9.16 -15.91 -0.13
C ASP A 194 -9.93 -14.97 0.79
N TRP A 195 -9.22 -14.47 1.80
CA TRP A 195 -9.80 -13.62 2.82
C TRP A 195 -8.92 -12.41 3.12
N GLY A 196 -9.56 -11.27 3.37
CA GLY A 196 -8.93 -10.08 3.94
C GLY A 196 -9.89 -9.34 4.85
N ASP A 197 -9.40 -8.32 5.56
CA ASP A 197 -10.15 -7.50 6.52
C ASP A 197 -9.95 -6.02 6.18
N ALA A 198 -10.81 -5.51 5.29
CA ALA A 198 -10.70 -4.13 4.80
C ALA A 198 -11.11 -3.08 5.87
N ASP A 199 -11.90 -3.50 6.85
CA ASP A 199 -12.45 -2.64 7.89
C ASP A 199 -11.63 -2.69 9.20
N CYS A 200 -10.61 -3.55 9.26
CA CYS A 200 -9.71 -3.74 10.39
C CYS A 200 -10.42 -4.10 11.70
N ASN A 201 -11.43 -4.96 11.59
CA ASN A 201 -12.28 -5.36 12.71
C ASN A 201 -11.78 -6.64 13.43
N GLY A 202 -10.73 -7.30 12.91
CA GLY A 202 -10.16 -8.53 13.46
C GLY A 202 -10.81 -9.82 12.93
N PHE A 203 -11.76 -9.70 12.02
CA PHE A 203 -12.45 -10.80 11.35
C PHE A 203 -12.28 -10.67 9.84
N MET A 204 -11.98 -11.79 9.22
CA MET A 204 -11.70 -11.89 7.79
C MET A 204 -13.00 -12.06 6.98
N GLU A 205 -13.10 -11.38 5.83
CA GLU A 205 -14.17 -11.55 4.86
C GLU A 205 -13.73 -12.39 3.65
N SER A 206 -14.47 -13.46 3.38
CA SER A 206 -14.27 -14.35 2.23
C SER A 206 -14.61 -13.68 0.90
N ASN A 207 -13.74 -13.86 -0.10
CA ASN A 207 -13.97 -13.44 -1.49
C ASN A 207 -15.24 -14.03 -2.15
N MET A 208 -15.80 -15.11 -1.59
CA MET A 208 -17.04 -15.72 -2.05
C MET A 208 -18.29 -15.09 -1.38
N GLY A 209 -18.10 -14.20 -0.40
CA GLY A 209 -19.16 -13.48 0.30
C GLY A 209 -19.64 -12.22 -0.44
N PRO A 210 -20.84 -11.69 -0.10
CA PRO A 210 -21.44 -10.53 -0.77
C PRO A 210 -20.65 -9.22 -0.68
N ASN A 211 -19.60 -9.15 0.16
CA ASN A 211 -18.72 -7.98 0.32
C ASN A 211 -17.22 -8.30 0.25
N GLY A 212 -16.82 -9.56 0.06
CA GLY A 212 -15.43 -9.95 0.26
C GLY A 212 -14.61 -9.88 -1.01
N ASN A 213 -13.43 -9.29 -0.86
CA ASN A 213 -12.21 -9.36 -1.68
C ASN A 213 -11.20 -8.28 -1.23
N GLY A 214 -11.54 -7.44 -0.24
CA GLY A 214 -10.65 -6.38 0.24
C GLY A 214 -9.38 -6.93 0.88
N ASP A 215 -8.28 -6.18 0.76
CA ASP A 215 -7.01 -6.53 1.40
C ASP A 215 -7.02 -6.09 2.86
N THR A 216 -6.29 -6.81 3.71
CA THR A 216 -6.05 -6.40 5.09
C THR A 216 -4.96 -5.32 5.10
N ALA A 217 -5.35 -4.07 5.36
CA ALA A 217 -4.45 -2.90 5.34
C ALA A 217 -4.49 -2.12 6.68
N CYS A 218 -4.28 -2.84 7.78
CA CYS A 218 -4.48 -2.32 9.14
C CYS A 218 -3.25 -1.68 9.79
N GLY A 219 -2.19 -1.42 9.02
CA GLY A 219 -0.99 -0.73 9.48
C GLY A 219 -0.06 -1.54 10.41
N PHE A 220 -0.22 -2.88 10.45
CA PHE A 220 0.73 -3.74 11.13
C PHE A 220 2.08 -3.73 10.39
N SER A 221 3.18 -3.55 11.12
CA SER A 221 4.53 -3.47 10.57
C SER A 221 5.53 -4.21 11.44
N GLY A 222 6.70 -4.53 10.88
CA GLY A 222 7.75 -5.31 11.53
C GLY A 222 7.45 -6.81 11.55
N GLU A 223 8.38 -7.56 12.15
CA GLU A 223 8.32 -9.01 12.25
C GLU A 223 7.24 -9.47 13.24
N VAL A 224 6.27 -10.25 12.76
CA VAL A 224 5.09 -10.68 13.52
C VAL A 224 4.83 -12.19 13.42
N ASN A 225 4.11 -12.72 14.40
CA ASN A 225 3.43 -14.01 14.35
C ASN A 225 1.94 -13.76 14.14
N ILE A 226 1.35 -14.50 13.20
CA ILE A 226 -0.03 -14.32 12.77
C ILE A 226 -0.77 -15.64 12.93
N THR A 227 -1.96 -15.59 13.53
CA THR A 227 -2.88 -16.72 13.60
C THR A 227 -4.17 -16.43 12.85
N PHE A 228 -4.75 -17.43 12.20
CA PHE A 228 -6.05 -17.34 11.52
C PHE A 228 -6.91 -18.55 11.88
N ASN A 229 -8.14 -18.30 12.34
CA ASN A 229 -9.11 -19.36 12.59
C ASN A 229 -10.09 -19.52 11.41
N ASP A 230 -10.04 -20.64 10.71
CA ASP A 230 -10.83 -20.88 9.48
C ASP A 230 -12.31 -21.22 9.73
N GLU A 231 -12.74 -21.32 10.98
CA GLU A 231 -14.15 -21.49 11.38
C GLU A 231 -14.78 -20.17 11.86
N THR A 232 -14.08 -19.41 12.70
CA THR A 232 -14.58 -18.14 13.24
C THR A 232 -14.23 -16.93 12.37
N LEU A 233 -13.29 -17.10 11.44
CA LEU A 233 -12.66 -16.07 10.62
C LEU A 233 -11.87 -15.02 11.42
N GLU A 234 -11.61 -15.25 12.70
CA GLU A 234 -10.81 -14.36 13.55
C GLU A 234 -9.31 -14.52 13.25
N TYR A 235 -8.58 -13.41 13.25
CA TYR A 235 -7.11 -13.45 13.17
C TYR A 235 -6.45 -12.62 14.28
N THR A 236 -5.21 -12.95 14.60
CA THR A 236 -4.40 -12.14 15.51
C THR A 236 -3.04 -11.85 14.90
N VAL A 237 -2.54 -10.64 15.11
CA VAL A 237 -1.18 -10.22 14.74
C VAL A 237 -0.46 -9.83 16.02
N ARG A 238 0.67 -10.47 16.30
CA ARG A 238 1.48 -10.21 17.49
C ARG A 238 2.94 -10.02 17.07
N PRO A 239 3.71 -9.13 17.72
CA PRO A 239 5.15 -9.07 17.49
C PRO A 239 5.79 -10.46 17.60
N ALA A 240 6.72 -10.79 16.70
CA ALA A 240 7.40 -12.09 16.69
C ALA A 240 8.28 -12.27 17.94
N VAL A 241 8.78 -11.15 18.48
CA VAL A 241 9.53 -11.06 19.72
C VAL A 241 8.92 -9.97 20.60
N ASP A 242 8.61 -10.31 21.86
CA ASP A 242 8.32 -9.31 22.89
C ASP A 242 9.66 -8.74 23.39
N LEU A 243 10.18 -7.72 22.70
CA LEU A 243 11.36 -7.00 23.18
C LEU A 243 11.01 -6.24 24.45
N ALA A 244 11.86 -6.37 25.48
CA ALA A 244 11.71 -5.61 26.70
C ALA A 244 11.78 -4.11 26.40
N SER A 245 10.97 -3.31 27.08
CA SER A 245 10.97 -1.85 26.98
C SER A 245 10.45 -1.22 28.26
N ASN A 246 11.01 -0.07 28.65
CA ASN A 246 10.57 0.74 29.78
C ASN A 246 9.73 1.96 29.37
N VAL A 247 9.59 2.19 28.06
CA VAL A 247 8.75 3.25 27.48
C VAL A 247 7.81 2.70 26.40
N SER A 248 6.67 3.35 26.18
CA SER A 248 5.71 2.92 25.14
C SER A 248 6.06 3.36 23.71
N GLY A 249 7.08 4.20 23.56
CA GLY A 249 7.58 4.78 22.32
C GLY A 249 8.75 5.70 22.61
N LEU A 250 9.50 6.12 21.59
CA LEU A 250 10.61 7.04 21.77
C LEU A 250 10.77 7.97 20.55
N TYR A 251 10.99 9.25 20.83
CA TYR A 251 11.12 10.33 19.83
C TYR A 251 12.29 11.25 20.19
N LEU A 252 12.98 11.78 19.18
CA LEU A 252 13.98 12.83 19.36
C LEU A 252 13.32 14.20 19.18
N LEU A 253 13.28 14.99 20.26
CA LEU A 253 12.69 16.32 20.27
C LEU A 253 13.78 17.35 20.55
N GLY A 254 14.01 18.29 19.64
CA GLY A 254 15.09 19.27 19.76
C GLY A 254 14.82 20.61 19.10
N SER A 255 15.83 21.49 19.12
CA SER A 255 15.80 22.80 18.44
C SER A 255 15.36 22.70 16.98
N PHE A 256 15.84 21.69 16.26
CA PHE A 256 15.55 21.45 14.84
C PHE A 256 14.09 21.10 14.53
N ASN A 257 13.30 20.64 15.51
CA ASN A 257 11.86 20.38 15.34
C ASN A 257 10.97 21.15 16.35
N ASN A 258 11.50 22.23 16.93
CA ASN A 258 10.81 23.01 17.98
C ASN A 258 10.34 22.17 19.17
N PHE A 259 11.07 21.11 19.51
CA PHE A 259 10.78 20.16 20.59
C PHE A 259 9.39 19.51 20.51
N SER A 260 8.92 19.22 19.29
CA SER A 260 7.64 18.54 19.07
C SER A 260 7.58 17.83 17.71
N GLY A 261 6.69 16.86 17.57
CA GLY A 261 6.45 16.14 16.32
C GLY A 261 6.90 14.68 16.37
N SER A 262 6.52 13.94 15.32
CA SER A 262 6.78 12.50 15.18
C SER A 262 7.82 12.17 14.10
N GLU A 263 8.46 13.18 13.51
CA GLU A 263 9.42 13.05 12.41
C GLU A 263 10.62 12.15 12.77
N PHE A 264 11.13 12.31 13.99
CA PHE A 264 12.29 11.55 14.50
C PHE A 264 11.84 10.50 15.52
N SER A 265 11.00 9.56 15.09
CA SER A 265 10.62 8.39 15.90
C SER A 265 11.68 7.30 15.85
N PHE A 266 11.94 6.66 16.99
CA PHE A 266 12.85 5.52 17.07
C PHE A 266 12.10 4.20 16.84
N SER A 267 12.85 3.18 16.40
CA SER A 267 12.41 1.79 16.34
C SER A 267 13.07 0.97 17.46
N LEU A 268 12.31 0.13 18.15
CA LEU A 268 12.85 -0.82 19.13
C LEU A 268 13.47 -2.00 18.37
N THR A 269 14.78 -2.20 18.51
CA THR A 269 15.55 -3.18 17.70
C THR A 269 16.08 -4.34 18.52
N GLU A 270 16.30 -4.15 19.82
CA GLU A 270 16.67 -5.18 20.79
C GLU A 270 16.03 -4.85 22.15
N ASP A 271 16.17 -5.73 23.14
CA ASP A 271 15.69 -5.47 24.51
C ASP A 271 16.19 -4.11 25.01
N ASN A 272 15.24 -3.19 25.22
CA ASN A 272 15.44 -1.83 25.70
C ASN A 272 16.24 -0.92 24.74
N THR A 273 16.56 -1.35 23.52
CA THR A 273 17.43 -0.61 22.60
C THR A 273 16.65 -0.02 21.42
N TRP A 274 16.59 1.30 21.40
CA TRP A 274 15.89 2.12 20.42
C TRP A 274 16.87 2.75 19.43
N VAL A 275 16.56 2.71 18.14
CA VAL A 275 17.40 3.28 17.07
C VAL A 275 16.61 4.28 16.21
N LEU A 276 17.17 5.47 16.03
CA LEU A 276 16.78 6.45 15.02
C LEU A 276 17.86 6.43 13.93
N ALA A 277 17.46 6.08 12.71
CA ALA A 277 18.39 5.81 11.63
C ALA A 277 19.19 7.05 11.21
N GLU A 278 18.51 8.19 11.03
CA GLU A 278 19.13 9.43 10.56
C GLU A 278 18.47 10.66 11.23
N VAL A 279 19.30 11.61 11.63
CA VAL A 279 18.92 12.98 12.00
C VAL A 279 20.07 13.92 11.66
N GLU A 280 19.77 15.07 11.06
CA GLU A 280 20.76 16.13 10.88
C GLU A 280 20.93 16.90 12.20
N LEU A 281 22.16 17.01 12.68
CA LEU A 281 22.53 17.77 13.88
C LEU A 281 23.60 18.80 13.53
N GLN A 282 23.51 19.97 14.15
CA GLN A 282 24.47 21.06 14.02
C GLN A 282 25.01 21.48 15.39
N PRO A 283 26.29 21.91 15.49
CA PRO A 283 26.87 22.33 16.77
C PRO A 283 26.00 23.38 17.47
N GLY A 284 25.61 23.10 18.71
CA GLY A 284 24.71 23.95 19.50
C GLY A 284 23.24 23.53 19.47
N ASP A 285 22.86 22.53 18.68
CA ASP A 285 21.54 21.93 18.79
C ASP A 285 21.31 21.37 20.20
N GLU A 286 20.08 21.51 20.66
CA GLU A 286 19.62 21.00 21.95
C GLU A 286 18.52 19.99 21.72
N PHE A 287 18.60 18.81 22.34
CA PHE A 287 17.57 17.77 22.17
C PHE A 287 17.30 16.97 23.44
N LYS A 288 16.18 16.24 23.43
CA LYS A 288 15.75 15.28 24.45
C LYS A 288 15.11 14.07 23.79
N PHE A 289 15.18 12.94 24.48
CA PHE A 289 14.41 11.75 24.15
C PHE A 289 13.05 11.84 24.84
N ALA A 290 11.95 11.56 24.16
CA ALA A 290 10.61 11.67 24.73
C ALA A 290 9.76 10.43 24.41
N GLU A 291 8.95 10.00 25.36
CA GLU A 291 8.07 8.83 25.20
C GLU A 291 6.91 9.07 24.21
N MET A 292 6.61 10.34 23.94
CA MET A 292 5.56 10.81 23.04
C MET A 292 6.13 11.87 22.07
N PRO A 293 5.44 12.21 20.96
CA PRO A 293 5.85 13.28 20.02
C PRO A 293 5.72 14.70 20.62
N ASN A 294 5.69 14.79 21.94
CA ASN A 294 5.65 15.97 22.78
C ASN A 294 6.07 15.54 24.21
N PHE A 295 6.15 16.46 25.15
CA PHE A 295 6.55 16.15 26.53
C PHE A 295 5.42 15.64 27.44
N MET A 296 4.33 15.08 26.90
CA MET A 296 3.27 14.43 27.70
C MET A 296 3.64 12.99 28.06
N GLY A 297 4.72 12.78 28.78
CA GLY A 297 5.18 11.44 29.16
C GLY A 297 6.55 11.50 29.81
N LYS A 298 7.21 10.34 29.97
CA LYS A 298 8.63 10.34 30.33
C LYS A 298 9.43 11.06 29.25
N ASN A 299 10.47 11.75 29.68
CA ASN A 299 11.45 12.33 28.77
C ASN A 299 12.80 12.28 29.45
N PHE A 300 13.85 12.25 28.65
CA PHE A 300 15.20 12.02 29.09
C PHE A 300 16.10 13.05 28.42
N GLY A 301 16.99 13.63 29.20
CA GLY A 301 18.03 14.51 28.71
C GLY A 301 19.23 14.41 29.64
N ASP A 302 20.36 15.01 29.27
CA ASP A 302 21.64 14.75 29.91
C ASP A 302 22.21 16.07 30.44
N ASP A 303 22.06 16.30 31.75
CA ASP A 303 22.52 17.55 32.40
C ASP A 303 24.04 17.66 32.47
N ASN A 304 24.74 16.53 32.41
CA ASN A 304 26.15 16.43 32.76
C ASN A 304 27.05 16.07 31.56
N GLY A 305 26.45 15.63 30.45
CA GLY A 305 27.08 15.31 29.18
C GLY A 305 27.91 14.03 29.20
N ASP A 306 27.61 13.06 30.06
CA ASP A 306 28.37 11.81 30.19
C ASP A 306 27.90 10.70 29.24
N GLY A 307 26.88 10.96 28.42
CA GLY A 307 26.31 9.97 27.49
C GLY A 307 25.26 9.07 28.13
N VAL A 308 24.85 9.37 29.37
CA VAL A 308 23.77 8.70 30.08
C VAL A 308 22.73 9.74 30.47
N ALA A 309 21.55 9.65 29.85
CA ALA A 309 20.48 10.59 30.13
C ALA A 309 19.86 10.35 31.52
N GLU A 310 19.26 11.39 32.08
CA GLU A 310 18.41 11.34 33.27
C GLU A 310 16.93 11.54 32.93
N GLU A 311 16.08 10.79 33.61
CA GLU A 311 14.62 11.01 33.54
C GLU A 311 14.29 12.43 34.02
N PHE A 312 13.66 13.21 33.15
CA PHE A 312 13.37 14.63 33.28
C PHE A 312 14.61 15.54 33.41
N GLY A 313 15.80 15.09 32.98
CA GLY A 313 17.02 15.90 32.90
C GLY A 313 16.90 17.08 31.91
N GLY A 314 17.85 18.01 31.96
CA GLY A 314 17.96 19.12 31.02
C GLY A 314 18.27 18.68 29.58
N ASN A 315 18.25 19.62 28.63
CA ASN A 315 18.50 19.29 27.22
C ASN A 315 19.92 18.76 27.03
N VAL A 316 20.06 17.71 26.21
CA VAL A 316 21.35 17.29 25.68
C VAL A 316 21.82 18.38 24.71
N MET A 317 23.03 18.90 24.93
CA MET A 317 23.66 19.87 24.02
C MET A 317 24.61 19.15 23.06
N PHE A 318 24.31 19.21 21.77
CA PHE A 318 25.15 18.63 20.74
C PHE A 318 26.37 19.53 20.47
N ASN A 319 27.57 18.97 20.69
CA ASN A 319 28.85 19.68 20.52
C ASN A 319 29.74 19.04 19.43
N GLY A 320 29.18 18.14 18.61
CA GLY A 320 29.88 17.52 17.48
C GLY A 320 29.95 18.44 16.26
N ASP A 321 30.59 17.96 15.21
CA ASP A 321 30.58 18.61 13.89
C ASP A 321 29.17 18.50 13.26
N ALA A 322 28.84 19.39 12.33
CA ALA A 322 27.56 19.32 11.64
C ALA A 322 27.50 18.05 10.79
N GLY A 323 26.35 17.35 10.76
CA GLY A 323 26.23 16.10 10.02
C GLY A 323 24.94 15.37 10.25
N VAL A 324 24.76 14.30 9.48
CA VAL A 324 23.71 13.30 9.67
C VAL A 324 24.24 12.22 10.61
N TYR A 325 23.49 11.95 11.67
CA TYR A 325 23.82 11.00 12.71
C TYR A 325 22.78 9.89 12.83
N LYS A 326 23.23 8.69 13.16
CA LYS A 326 22.39 7.66 13.74
C LYS A 326 22.40 7.81 15.26
N VAL A 327 21.23 7.66 15.88
CA VAL A 327 21.09 7.77 17.33
C VAL A 327 20.62 6.44 17.90
N THR A 328 21.35 5.93 18.89
CA THR A 328 20.95 4.74 19.66
C THR A 328 20.67 5.18 21.09
N PHE A 329 19.55 4.73 21.67
CA PHE A 329 19.17 5.01 23.05
C PHE A 329 18.73 3.72 23.74
N ASN A 330 19.28 3.42 24.91
CA ASN A 330 18.87 2.27 25.70
C ASN A 330 18.01 2.71 26.89
N ASP A 331 16.72 2.37 26.92
CA ASP A 331 15.76 2.88 27.92
C ASP A 331 15.82 2.19 29.30
N ALA A 332 16.69 1.19 29.46
CA ALA A 332 16.98 0.56 30.75
C ALA A 332 18.22 1.16 31.41
N SER A 333 19.27 1.44 30.64
CA SER A 333 20.50 2.06 31.13
C SER A 333 20.51 3.59 31.00
N LEU A 334 19.61 4.14 30.18
CA LEU A 334 19.54 5.53 29.73
C LEU A 334 20.77 6.02 28.95
N ALA A 335 21.67 5.12 28.56
CA ALA A 335 22.82 5.44 27.73
C ALA A 335 22.39 5.74 26.29
N TYR A 336 23.06 6.69 25.65
CA TYR A 336 22.85 7.01 24.24
C TYR A 336 24.17 7.17 23.49
N GLU A 337 24.12 6.93 22.18
CA GLU A 337 25.25 7.02 21.28
C GLU A 337 24.84 7.77 20.00
N LEU A 338 25.72 8.65 19.54
CA LEU A 338 25.60 9.39 18.28
C LEU A 338 26.70 8.90 17.33
N GLU A 339 26.32 8.20 16.27
CA GLU A 339 27.22 7.70 15.23
C GLU A 339 27.15 8.65 14.03
N PHE A 340 28.26 9.33 13.70
CA PHE A 340 28.34 10.17 12.50
C PHE A 340 28.26 9.30 11.24
N LEU A 341 27.31 9.62 10.35
CA LEU A 341 27.12 8.90 9.10
C LEU A 341 27.73 9.66 7.93
N ARG A 342 27.35 10.93 7.76
CA ARG A 342 27.77 11.78 6.63
C ARG A 342 27.63 13.27 6.94
N GLU A 343 28.35 14.11 6.20
CA GLU A 343 28.14 15.56 6.19
C GLU A 343 26.73 15.91 5.65
N PRO A 344 26.15 17.07 6.00
CA PRO A 344 24.90 17.54 5.39
C PRO A 344 25.12 17.79 3.89
N PHE A 345 24.09 17.58 3.07
CA PHE A 345 24.16 17.89 1.65
C PHE A 345 24.17 19.41 1.43
N ASN A 346 25.35 20.03 1.43
CA ASN A 346 25.50 21.41 0.98
C ASN A 346 25.66 21.43 -0.54
N ILE A 347 24.57 21.61 -1.28
CA ILE A 347 24.56 21.65 -2.74
C ILE A 347 24.59 23.13 -3.17
N GLU A 348 25.75 23.60 -3.61
CA GLU A 348 25.97 24.97 -4.11
C GLU A 348 25.83 25.05 -5.64
N SER A 349 26.17 23.97 -6.35
CA SER A 349 25.97 23.83 -7.79
C SER A 349 25.74 22.37 -8.15
N VAL A 350 25.14 22.11 -9.32
CA VAL A 350 25.07 20.77 -9.93
C VAL A 350 25.50 20.87 -11.38
N GLY A 351 26.28 19.89 -11.83
CA GLY A 351 26.66 19.69 -13.22
C GLY A 351 26.33 18.29 -13.72
N ILE A 352 26.28 18.15 -15.05
CA ILE A 352 26.27 16.85 -15.72
C ILE A 352 27.68 16.54 -16.23
N ILE A 353 28.17 15.34 -15.96
CA ILE A 353 29.53 14.90 -16.28
C ILE A 353 29.52 13.48 -16.82
N GLY A 354 30.39 13.15 -17.79
CA GLY A 354 30.40 11.81 -18.35
C GLY A 354 31.08 11.69 -19.70
N SER A 355 31.30 10.47 -20.17
CA SER A 355 31.89 10.21 -21.49
C SER A 355 31.06 10.79 -22.65
N ALA A 356 29.78 11.04 -22.42
CA ALA A 356 28.87 11.65 -23.39
C ALA A 356 28.87 13.18 -23.39
N THR A 357 29.45 13.85 -22.38
CA THR A 357 29.44 15.32 -22.26
C THR A 357 30.68 15.95 -22.91
N PRO A 358 30.67 17.26 -23.25
CA PRO A 358 31.81 17.92 -23.91
C PRO A 358 33.14 17.84 -23.14
N GLY A 359 33.08 17.78 -21.81
CA GLY A 359 34.25 17.70 -20.92
C GLY A 359 34.66 16.28 -20.54
N GLY A 360 33.93 15.25 -20.99
CA GLY A 360 34.18 13.88 -20.55
C GLY A 360 34.00 13.73 -19.02
N TRP A 361 34.81 12.86 -18.42
CA TRP A 361 34.91 12.72 -16.96
C TRP A 361 35.89 13.72 -16.31
N ASP A 362 36.48 14.62 -17.09
CA ASP A 362 37.49 15.56 -16.61
C ASP A 362 36.88 16.89 -16.11
N THR A 363 35.72 17.29 -16.64
CA THR A 363 35.09 18.59 -16.30
C THR A 363 33.57 18.52 -16.43
N ASP A 364 32.86 19.02 -15.42
CA ASP A 364 31.41 19.12 -15.43
C ASP A 364 30.92 20.12 -16.48
N THR A 365 29.73 19.84 -17.00
CA THR A 365 28.92 20.84 -17.70
C THR A 365 27.89 21.37 -16.72
N ASP A 366 28.08 22.62 -16.27
CA ASP A 366 27.23 23.23 -15.24
C ASP A 366 25.76 23.29 -15.66
N MET A 367 24.87 22.86 -14.76
CA MET A 367 23.43 23.01 -14.93
C MET A 367 22.95 24.31 -14.29
N ARG A 368 21.85 24.86 -14.81
CA ARG A 368 21.19 26.03 -14.25
C ARG A 368 20.37 25.64 -13.02
N ASP A 369 20.67 26.26 -11.88
CA ASP A 369 19.80 26.24 -10.70
C ASP A 369 18.51 27.02 -10.95
N ASN A 370 17.37 26.37 -10.71
CA ASN A 370 16.04 26.97 -10.85
C ASN A 370 15.53 27.63 -9.55
N GLY A 371 16.23 27.44 -8.43
CA GLY A 371 15.94 28.06 -7.13
C GLY A 371 14.93 27.30 -6.25
N ASP A 372 14.53 26.08 -6.65
CA ASP A 372 13.56 25.22 -5.97
C ASP A 372 14.10 23.80 -5.70
N GLY A 373 15.42 23.62 -5.81
CA GLY A 373 16.10 22.32 -5.70
C GLY A 373 16.19 21.56 -7.02
N THR A 374 15.63 22.11 -8.11
CA THR A 374 15.76 21.56 -9.46
C THR A 374 16.82 22.29 -10.28
N TYR A 375 17.45 21.53 -11.18
CA TYR A 375 18.49 21.97 -12.09
C TYR A 375 18.11 21.63 -13.53
N SER A 376 18.45 22.49 -14.47
CA SER A 376 18.15 22.28 -15.90
C SER A 376 19.31 22.61 -16.83
N ILE A 377 19.39 21.91 -17.96
CA ILE A 377 20.37 22.23 -19.02
C ILE A 377 19.86 21.78 -20.39
N LEU A 378 20.09 22.61 -21.41
CA LEU A 378 20.00 22.21 -22.81
C LEU A 378 21.40 21.84 -23.31
N VAL A 379 21.64 20.57 -23.61
CA VAL A 379 22.98 20.07 -23.96
C VAL A 379 22.90 18.94 -24.98
N GLY A 380 23.88 18.89 -25.88
CA GLY A 380 24.07 17.75 -26.75
C GLY A 380 24.95 16.68 -26.12
N LEU A 381 24.51 15.43 -26.22
CA LEU A 381 25.20 14.25 -25.69
C LEU A 381 25.58 13.29 -26.82
N LEU A 382 26.76 12.69 -26.72
CA LEU A 382 27.17 11.53 -27.53
C LEU A 382 26.58 10.23 -26.95
N ASP A 383 26.70 9.12 -27.69
CA ASP A 383 26.49 7.79 -27.08
C ASP A 383 27.52 7.56 -25.97
N GLY A 384 27.07 7.23 -24.77
CA GLY A 384 27.98 7.06 -23.64
C GLY A 384 27.27 6.99 -22.29
N GLU A 385 27.93 7.54 -21.27
CA GLU A 385 27.48 7.50 -19.89
C GLU A 385 27.59 8.89 -19.26
N VAL A 386 26.69 9.21 -18.32
CA VAL A 386 26.68 10.45 -17.54
C VAL A 386 26.35 10.23 -16.06
N LYS A 387 26.65 11.23 -15.22
CA LYS A 387 26.17 11.40 -13.86
C LYS A 387 25.83 12.85 -13.58
N PHE A 388 25.01 13.07 -12.55
CA PHE A 388 24.86 14.38 -11.92
C PHE A 388 25.83 14.49 -10.76
N ARG A 389 26.47 15.64 -10.58
CA ARG A 389 27.48 15.84 -9.55
C ARG A 389 27.35 17.23 -8.95
N ALA A 390 27.32 17.32 -7.62
CA ALA A 390 27.27 18.60 -6.93
C ALA A 390 28.66 19.18 -6.71
N ASN A 391 28.75 20.52 -6.71
CA ASN A 391 29.94 21.29 -6.32
C ASN A 391 31.23 20.94 -7.08
N ASN A 392 31.11 20.32 -8.25
CA ASN A 392 32.25 19.76 -9.01
C ASN A 392 33.11 18.80 -8.18
N ASP A 393 32.52 18.13 -7.18
CA ASP A 393 33.17 17.21 -6.25
C ASP A 393 32.42 15.87 -6.21
N TRP A 394 33.16 14.78 -6.04
CA TRP A 394 32.57 13.44 -6.02
C TRP A 394 31.82 13.09 -4.72
N ALA A 395 31.94 13.89 -3.66
CA ALA A 395 31.26 13.64 -2.38
C ALA A 395 29.75 13.51 -2.51
N ILE A 396 29.14 14.25 -3.45
CA ILE A 396 27.70 14.20 -3.69
C ILE A 396 27.49 14.06 -5.21
N ASN A 397 27.09 12.87 -5.62
CA ASN A 397 26.84 12.54 -7.02
C ASN A 397 25.69 11.55 -7.13
N TRP A 398 24.95 11.60 -8.24
CA TRP A 398 23.79 10.76 -8.48
C TRP A 398 23.91 10.03 -9.81
N GLY A 399 23.42 8.80 -9.81
CA GLY A 399 23.42 7.93 -10.97
C GLY A 399 22.33 6.87 -10.89
N SER A 400 22.00 6.26 -12.02
CA SER A 400 21.01 5.19 -12.18
C SER A 400 21.25 4.49 -13.53
N LEU A 401 20.72 3.29 -13.72
CA LEU A 401 20.76 2.57 -15.01
C LEU A 401 19.59 2.91 -15.93
N ASP A 402 18.62 3.70 -15.46
CA ASP A 402 17.40 4.04 -16.21
C ASP A 402 17.60 5.25 -17.14
N PHE A 403 17.06 5.15 -18.35
CA PHE A 403 17.07 6.23 -19.35
C PHE A 403 15.81 6.09 -20.22
N PRO A 404 15.14 7.20 -20.61
CA PRO A 404 15.54 8.61 -20.50
C PRO A 404 15.08 9.32 -19.23
N SER A 405 14.50 8.62 -18.26
CA SER A 405 14.07 9.21 -16.99
C SER A 405 14.21 8.19 -15.87
N GLY A 406 14.43 8.66 -14.65
CA GLY A 406 14.56 7.79 -13.49
C GLY A 406 14.83 8.59 -12.22
N THR A 407 15.25 7.87 -11.17
CA THR A 407 15.67 8.46 -9.89
C THR A 407 17.12 8.08 -9.64
N GLY A 408 18.00 9.07 -9.66
CA GLY A 408 19.40 8.90 -9.33
C GLY A 408 19.60 8.75 -7.83
N THR A 409 20.38 7.76 -7.42
CA THR A 409 20.75 7.58 -6.00
C THR A 409 22.16 8.08 -5.76
N GLN A 410 22.46 8.49 -4.52
CA GLN A 410 23.83 8.87 -4.16
C GLN A 410 24.78 7.70 -4.47
N ASP A 411 25.89 8.01 -5.15
CA ASP A 411 26.88 7.02 -5.60
C ASP A 411 26.33 5.91 -6.51
N GLY A 412 25.15 6.08 -7.09
CA GLY A 412 24.53 5.11 -8.02
C GLY A 412 25.34 4.89 -9.31
N ASP A 413 24.96 3.88 -10.10
CA ASP A 413 25.63 3.55 -11.36
C ASP A 413 25.59 4.70 -12.38
N ASN A 414 26.48 4.70 -13.38
CA ASN A 414 26.44 5.71 -14.43
C ASN A 414 25.18 5.55 -15.30
N ILE A 415 24.57 6.68 -15.71
CA ILE A 415 23.38 6.72 -16.57
C ILE A 415 23.80 6.51 -18.02
N PRO A 416 23.39 5.41 -18.69
CA PRO A 416 23.64 5.23 -20.11
C PRO A 416 22.78 6.22 -20.92
N VAL A 417 23.38 6.91 -21.89
CA VAL A 417 22.70 7.89 -22.74
C VAL A 417 23.01 7.63 -24.21
N THR A 418 22.08 8.03 -25.07
CA THR A 418 22.21 7.96 -26.53
C THR A 418 22.51 9.33 -27.13
N PHE A 419 23.07 9.33 -28.35
CA PHE A 419 23.31 10.53 -29.13
C PHE A 419 22.04 11.38 -29.29
N GLY A 420 22.13 12.68 -28.99
CA GLY A 420 21.03 13.62 -29.22
C GLY A 420 21.22 14.98 -28.56
N LEU A 421 20.31 15.90 -28.84
CA LEU A 421 20.16 17.15 -28.10
C LEU A 421 19.04 16.97 -27.09
N TYR A 422 19.30 17.28 -25.81
CA TYR A 422 18.35 17.06 -24.72
C TYR A 422 18.14 18.32 -23.89
N ASN A 423 16.89 18.56 -23.52
CA ASN A 423 16.53 19.39 -22.39
C ASN A 423 16.45 18.49 -21.15
N ILE A 424 17.42 18.63 -20.25
CA ILE A 424 17.60 17.75 -19.09
C ILE A 424 17.12 18.49 -17.85
N THR A 425 16.35 17.80 -17.01
CA THR A 425 15.97 18.28 -15.67
C THR A 425 16.42 17.28 -14.60
N PHE A 426 16.81 17.79 -13.43
CA PHE A 426 17.23 16.99 -12.29
C PHE A 426 16.80 17.65 -10.98
N ASN A 427 16.22 16.88 -10.06
CA ASN A 427 15.89 17.32 -8.71
C ASN A 427 16.92 16.75 -7.72
N ALA A 428 17.74 17.62 -7.13
CA ALA A 428 18.82 17.17 -6.25
C ALA A 428 18.34 16.74 -4.85
N LEU A 429 17.08 17.04 -4.50
CA LEU A 429 16.45 16.63 -3.24
C LEU A 429 15.83 15.23 -3.36
N THR A 430 15.22 14.91 -4.50
CA THR A 430 14.54 13.61 -4.72
C THR A 430 15.34 12.63 -5.56
N GLY A 431 16.33 13.11 -6.32
CA GLY A 431 17.10 12.32 -7.29
C GLY A 431 16.41 12.18 -8.66
N GLU A 432 15.17 12.62 -8.83
CA GLU A 432 14.42 12.46 -10.08
C GLU A 432 15.05 13.24 -11.25
N TYR A 433 15.13 12.63 -12.43
CA TYR A 433 15.62 13.27 -13.65
C TYR A 433 14.83 12.87 -14.90
N SER A 434 14.91 13.72 -15.92
CA SER A 434 14.42 13.44 -17.27
C SER A 434 15.36 14.01 -18.35
N PHE A 435 15.48 13.27 -19.45
CA PHE A 435 16.17 13.66 -20.67
C PHE A 435 15.13 13.79 -21.79
N GLU A 436 14.62 15.00 -22.01
CA GLU A 436 13.65 15.25 -23.08
C GLU A 436 14.38 15.61 -24.37
N GLU A 437 14.11 14.89 -25.47
CA GLU A 437 14.69 15.24 -26.77
C GLU A 437 14.31 16.67 -27.18
N ALA A 438 15.27 17.37 -27.76
CA ALA A 438 15.12 18.74 -28.22
C ALA A 438 15.67 18.91 -29.64
N SER A 439 15.20 19.95 -30.31
CA SER A 439 15.58 20.32 -31.68
C SER A 439 15.77 21.83 -31.77
N VAL A 440 16.68 22.28 -32.64
CA VAL A 440 16.86 23.69 -32.94
C VAL A 440 16.61 23.92 -34.43
N GLY A 441 15.79 24.92 -34.73
CA GLY A 441 15.50 25.35 -36.08
C GLY A 441 16.04 26.75 -36.38
N LEU A 442 16.32 27.02 -37.65
CA LEU A 442 16.53 28.36 -38.19
C LEU A 442 15.21 28.87 -38.79
N ILE A 443 14.71 30.01 -38.32
CA ILE A 443 13.46 30.63 -38.77
C ILE A 443 13.68 32.09 -39.17
N GLY A 444 12.94 32.61 -40.15
CA GLY A 444 12.91 34.03 -40.46
C GLY A 444 12.65 34.35 -41.93
N SER A 445 12.50 35.64 -42.25
CA SER A 445 12.22 36.07 -43.64
C SER A 445 13.32 35.70 -44.64
N ALA A 446 14.53 35.39 -44.17
CA ALA A 446 15.63 34.88 -44.98
C ALA A 446 15.53 33.37 -45.31
N THR A 447 14.73 32.60 -44.58
CA THR A 447 14.64 31.13 -44.69
C THR A 447 13.52 30.69 -45.66
N PRO A 448 13.54 29.44 -46.17
CA PRO A 448 12.52 28.94 -47.11
C PRO A 448 11.07 29.01 -46.60
N GLY A 449 10.88 28.86 -45.28
CA GLY A 449 9.57 28.89 -44.61
C GLY A 449 9.14 30.26 -44.10
N GLY A 450 10.00 31.29 -44.21
CA GLY A 450 9.72 32.60 -43.64
C GLY A 450 9.58 32.54 -42.11
N TRP A 451 8.64 33.30 -41.56
CA TRP A 451 8.28 33.25 -40.14
C TRP A 451 7.18 32.22 -39.81
N ASP A 452 6.75 31.42 -40.79
CA ASP A 452 5.66 30.46 -40.62
C ASP A 452 6.14 29.06 -40.24
N ALA A 453 7.38 28.70 -40.57
CA ALA A 453 7.97 27.39 -40.28
C ALA A 453 9.50 27.44 -40.18
N ASP A 454 10.06 26.63 -39.29
CA ASP A 454 11.49 26.50 -39.07
C ASP A 454 12.13 25.61 -40.14
N THR A 455 13.42 25.81 -40.35
CA THR A 455 14.27 24.84 -41.03
C THR A 455 15.13 24.15 -39.98
N ASP A 456 14.79 22.90 -39.66
CA ASP A 456 15.45 22.12 -38.62
C ASP A 456 16.95 21.95 -38.89
N MET A 457 17.74 22.17 -37.85
CA MET A 457 19.17 21.91 -37.84
C MET A 457 19.42 20.49 -37.29
N ALA A 458 20.57 19.92 -37.64
CA ALA A 458 21.00 18.60 -37.15
C ALA A 458 22.20 18.74 -36.21
N PRO A 459 22.28 17.97 -35.10
CA PRO A 459 23.44 17.96 -34.24
C PRO A 459 24.72 17.53 -34.99
N ASP A 460 25.85 18.18 -34.70
CA ASP A 460 27.16 17.76 -35.20
C ASP A 460 27.52 16.39 -34.61
N ALA A 461 28.14 15.54 -35.43
CA ALA A 461 28.44 14.16 -35.05
C ALA A 461 29.50 14.02 -33.95
N ASN A 462 30.31 15.06 -33.70
CA ASN A 462 31.37 15.03 -32.70
C ASN A 462 31.07 15.92 -31.49
N ASP A 463 30.23 16.95 -31.66
CA ASP A 463 29.74 17.80 -30.59
C ASP A 463 28.26 18.11 -30.82
N PRO A 464 27.34 17.30 -30.27
CA PRO A 464 25.91 17.47 -30.51
C PRO A 464 25.36 18.77 -29.91
N SER A 465 26.14 19.51 -29.12
CA SER A 465 25.74 20.86 -28.68
C SER A 465 25.88 21.88 -29.81
N VAL A 466 26.64 21.57 -30.86
CA VAL A 466 26.70 22.33 -32.12
C VAL A 466 25.65 21.79 -33.09
N GLN A 467 24.73 22.65 -33.50
CA GLN A 467 23.69 22.36 -34.49
C GLN A 467 24.15 22.88 -35.85
N THR A 468 23.90 22.12 -36.91
CA THR A 468 24.40 22.39 -38.27
C THR A 468 23.29 22.33 -39.31
N LEU A 469 23.34 23.21 -40.31
CA LEU A 469 22.39 23.24 -41.43
C LEU A 469 23.06 23.79 -42.69
N THR A 470 22.89 23.12 -43.84
CA THR A 470 23.23 23.70 -45.14
C THR A 470 21.98 24.17 -45.84
N VAL A 471 21.87 25.48 -46.12
CA VAL A 471 20.64 26.09 -46.64
C VAL A 471 20.95 27.26 -47.57
N GLU A 472 20.11 27.45 -48.59
CA GLU A 472 20.09 28.67 -49.40
C GLU A 472 19.17 29.70 -48.76
N LEU A 473 19.72 30.87 -48.43
CA LEU A 473 19.04 31.98 -47.79
C LEU A 473 18.90 33.17 -48.75
N ILE A 474 17.89 34.00 -48.53
CA ILE A 474 17.68 35.27 -49.22
C ILE A 474 17.99 36.45 -48.31
N ASP A 475 18.02 37.67 -48.87
CA ASP A 475 18.14 38.89 -48.07
C ASP A 475 16.97 39.00 -47.10
N GLY A 476 17.25 39.10 -45.80
CA GLY A 476 16.20 39.14 -44.79
C GLY A 476 16.74 39.05 -43.36
N GLU A 477 15.96 38.43 -42.51
CA GLU A 477 16.24 38.25 -41.08
C GLU A 477 16.09 36.78 -40.68
N ALA A 478 16.84 36.34 -39.66
CA ALA A 478 16.76 35.00 -39.10
C ALA A 478 16.90 34.97 -37.57
N LYS A 479 16.44 33.88 -36.95
CA LYS A 479 16.62 33.52 -35.54
C LYS A 479 16.79 32.01 -35.40
N PHE A 480 17.45 31.59 -34.33
CA PHE A 480 17.45 30.20 -33.89
C PHE A 480 16.32 30.00 -32.88
N ARG A 481 15.66 28.85 -32.90
CA ARG A 481 14.50 28.58 -32.06
C ARG A 481 14.49 27.14 -31.58
N LEU A 482 14.17 26.93 -30.31
CA LEU A 482 14.08 25.61 -29.71
C LEU A 482 12.68 25.02 -29.94
N ASN A 483 12.61 23.77 -30.40
CA ASN A 483 11.38 22.98 -30.50
C ASN A 483 10.23 23.66 -31.24
N ASP A 484 10.52 24.41 -32.31
CA ASP A 484 9.55 25.20 -33.08
C ASP A 484 8.70 26.16 -32.22
N ASP A 485 9.20 26.55 -31.05
CA ASP A 485 8.47 27.35 -30.07
C ASP A 485 9.22 28.64 -29.69
N TRP A 486 8.46 29.72 -29.53
CA TRP A 486 9.05 31.03 -29.23
C TRP A 486 9.58 31.16 -27.79
N GLY A 487 9.27 30.24 -26.89
CA GLY A 487 9.68 30.29 -25.48
C GLY A 487 11.20 30.35 -25.29
N VAL A 488 11.96 29.66 -26.15
CA VAL A 488 13.43 29.77 -26.18
C VAL A 488 13.89 30.00 -27.61
N ASN A 489 14.46 31.18 -27.85
CA ASN A 489 14.93 31.61 -29.15
C ASN A 489 16.18 32.49 -29.00
N TRP A 490 17.05 32.49 -30.00
CA TRP A 490 18.30 33.25 -29.98
C TRP A 490 18.45 34.10 -31.23
N GLY A 491 19.01 35.29 -31.05
CA GLY A 491 19.35 36.19 -32.13
C GLY A 491 20.41 37.21 -31.71
N ALA A 492 20.97 37.90 -32.69
CA ALA A 492 21.94 38.97 -32.51
C ALA A 492 21.97 39.86 -33.76
N LEU A 493 22.61 41.02 -33.70
CA LEU A 493 22.71 41.94 -34.85
C LEU A 493 23.93 41.68 -35.75
N ASP A 494 24.86 40.82 -35.31
CA ASP A 494 26.11 40.56 -36.01
C ASP A 494 25.92 39.49 -37.11
N PHE A 495 26.58 39.67 -38.26
CA PHE A 495 26.56 38.74 -39.37
C PHE A 495 27.90 38.85 -40.12
N PRO A 496 28.51 37.75 -40.59
CA PRO A 496 27.97 36.38 -40.66
C PRO A 496 28.23 35.52 -39.41
N ALA A 497 28.83 36.04 -38.35
CA ALA A 497 29.09 35.29 -37.13
C ALA A 497 28.89 36.17 -35.90
N GLY A 498 28.52 35.55 -34.78
CA GLY A 498 28.24 36.26 -33.54
C GLY A 498 27.86 35.31 -32.41
N THR A 499 27.31 35.88 -31.34
CA THR A 499 26.76 35.13 -30.20
C THR A 499 25.30 35.48 -30.07
N GLY A 500 24.42 34.52 -30.33
CA GLY A 500 22.99 34.64 -30.15
C GLY A 500 22.66 34.75 -28.66
N ILE A 501 21.85 35.75 -28.32
CA ILE A 501 21.35 35.96 -26.95
C ILE A 501 19.90 35.54 -26.93
N GLN A 502 19.45 34.92 -25.82
CA GLN A 502 18.05 34.57 -25.64
C GLN A 502 17.18 35.82 -25.79
N ASP A 503 16.13 35.74 -26.60
CA ASP A 503 15.24 36.86 -26.95
C ASP A 503 15.96 38.06 -27.62
N GLY A 504 17.16 37.83 -28.16
CA GLY A 504 17.94 38.82 -28.89
C GLY A 504 17.26 39.30 -30.17
N ALA A 505 17.79 40.39 -30.74
CA ALA A 505 17.31 40.93 -32.01
C ALA A 505 17.46 39.92 -33.17
N ASN A 506 16.68 40.08 -34.23
CA ASN A 506 16.80 39.24 -35.41
C ASN A 506 18.18 39.42 -36.09
N ILE A 507 18.76 38.33 -36.59
CA ILE A 507 20.04 38.31 -37.31
C ILE A 507 19.80 38.80 -38.74
N PRO A 508 20.43 39.90 -39.20
CA PRO A 508 20.35 40.32 -40.59
C PRO A 508 21.14 39.34 -41.47
N VAL A 509 20.52 38.82 -42.53
CA VAL A 509 21.12 37.81 -43.43
C VAL A 509 21.18 38.36 -44.85
N ALA A 510 22.33 38.21 -45.50
CA ALA A 510 22.49 38.46 -46.94
C ALA A 510 22.29 37.17 -47.74
N ALA A 511 21.70 37.27 -48.94
CA ALA A 511 21.42 36.12 -49.79
C ALA A 511 22.69 35.31 -50.13
N GLY A 512 22.59 33.99 -50.01
CA GLY A 512 23.70 33.08 -50.23
C GLY A 512 23.38 31.65 -49.83
N THR A 513 24.24 30.70 -50.20
CA THR A 513 24.21 29.33 -49.68
C THR A 513 25.22 29.23 -48.56
N TYR A 514 24.77 28.88 -47.36
CA TYR A 514 25.59 28.84 -46.15
C TYR A 514 25.62 27.46 -45.53
N THR A 515 26.73 27.14 -44.89
CA THR A 515 26.74 26.17 -43.79
C THR A 515 26.58 26.96 -42.49
N VAL A 516 25.42 26.82 -41.87
CA VAL A 516 25.08 27.49 -40.62
C VAL A 516 25.46 26.59 -39.45
N THR A 517 26.14 27.15 -38.45
CA THR A 517 26.41 26.48 -37.18
C THR A 517 25.83 27.27 -36.02
N PHE A 518 25.35 26.60 -34.98
CA PHE A 518 24.89 27.23 -33.73
C PHE A 518 25.18 26.34 -32.53
N ASN A 519 25.94 26.82 -31.55
CA ASN A 519 26.25 26.08 -30.33
C ASN A 519 25.29 26.48 -29.20
N VAL A 520 24.46 25.54 -28.72
CA VAL A 520 23.41 25.81 -27.73
C VAL A 520 23.94 26.20 -26.34
N LEU A 521 25.17 25.78 -25.98
CA LEU A 521 25.79 26.08 -24.70
C LEU A 521 26.38 27.49 -24.65
N THR A 522 26.94 27.95 -25.77
CA THR A 522 27.67 29.23 -25.85
C THR A 522 26.92 30.33 -26.59
N GLY A 523 25.89 29.98 -27.35
CA GLY A 523 25.18 30.86 -28.27
C GLY A 523 25.98 31.22 -29.54
N ALA A 524 27.21 30.75 -29.69
CA ALA A 524 28.04 31.08 -30.86
C ALA A 524 27.43 30.54 -32.15
N TYR A 525 27.40 31.35 -33.21
CA TYR A 525 26.96 30.95 -34.55
C TYR A 525 27.86 31.46 -35.67
N SER A 526 27.81 30.79 -36.82
CA SER A 526 28.40 31.24 -38.09
C SER A 526 27.51 30.91 -39.28
N PHE A 527 27.66 31.69 -40.35
CA PHE A 527 27.10 31.48 -41.68
C PHE A 527 28.27 31.46 -42.68
N ASP A 528 28.82 30.27 -42.97
CA ASP A 528 30.05 30.10 -43.77
C ASP A 528 29.81 29.76 -45.25
#